data_AF-A0A5C5ZMX6-F1
#
_entry.id   AF-A0A5C5ZMX6-F1
#
_cell.length_a   1.000
_cell.length_b   1.000
_cell.length_c   1.000
_cell.angle_alpha   90.00
_cell.angle_beta   90.00
_cell.angle_gamma   90.00
#
_symmetry.space_group_name_H-M   'P 1'
#
loop_
_entity.id
_entity.type
_entity.pdbx_description
1 polymer ?
#
loop_
_entity_poly.entity_id
_entity_poly.type
_entity_poly.pdbx_seq_one_letter_code
_entity_poly.pdbx_strand_id
1 'polypeptide(L)'
;MTRLTIATAAIALLVLPACAAQAERFQFGSNANGVSGLTTATVTEGPATMTLAAAPYGAVFNEASSSGLGLNSRAIAGVTDNSNDKFDVLGGAAAGEGESITFSFDQPGYITMLDFDGVKDESFEFFYLTIPGGEVWSIFDSQIGLRLKDIGEIAEPNVTLLTEAGAADDDLFDLHIPFQAGEVFTLQYSEYFPDASNWADGFTPFEGNGSKFQGLEATFVPEPTAGLLGLIGLAWGALAMRRV
;
A
#
# COMPACT_ATOMS: atom_id res chain seq x y z
N MET A 1 68.45 -9.08 20.88
CA MET A 1 67.23 -9.88 21.14
C MET A 1 66.17 -8.95 21.69
N THR A 2 65.31 -8.43 20.83
CA THR A 2 64.33 -7.38 21.15
C THR A 2 62.97 -8.06 21.30
N ARG A 3 62.39 -8.01 22.51
CA ARG A 3 61.10 -8.65 22.81
C ARG A 3 59.97 -7.77 22.26
N LEU A 4 59.21 -8.31 21.31
CA LEU A 4 57.99 -7.70 20.77
C LEU A 4 56.82 -8.01 21.72
N THR A 5 56.35 -7.02 22.46
CA THR A 5 55.18 -7.13 23.32
C THR A 5 53.92 -6.94 22.46
N ILE A 6 53.22 -8.03 22.13
CA ILE A 6 51.94 -7.96 21.43
C ILE A 6 50.87 -7.57 22.46
N ALA A 7 50.44 -6.31 22.41
CA ALA A 7 49.30 -5.84 23.19
C ALA A 7 48.01 -6.40 22.58
N THR A 8 47.39 -7.36 23.25
CA THR A 8 46.08 -7.89 22.91
C THR A 8 45.03 -6.81 23.18
N ALA A 9 44.57 -6.13 22.13
CA ALA A 9 43.42 -5.23 22.24
C ALA A 9 42.15 -6.08 22.42
N ALA A 10 41.54 -6.00 23.59
CA ALA A 10 40.23 -6.58 23.83
C ALA A 10 39.20 -5.83 22.98
N ILE A 11 38.71 -6.47 21.92
CA ILE A 11 37.56 -5.98 21.16
C ILE A 11 36.35 -6.18 22.07
N ALA A 12 35.92 -5.11 22.73
CA ALA A 12 34.62 -5.09 23.39
C ALA A 12 33.56 -5.13 22.29
N LEU A 13 32.92 -6.29 22.12
CA LEU A 13 31.79 -6.47 21.22
C LEU A 13 30.61 -5.67 21.81
N LEU A 14 30.43 -4.43 21.35
CA LEU A 14 29.25 -3.63 21.65
C LEU A 14 28.06 -4.31 20.99
N VAL A 15 27.31 -5.09 21.78
CA VAL A 15 25.97 -5.56 21.41
C VAL A 15 25.08 -4.34 21.44
N LEU A 16 24.93 -3.67 20.30
CA LEU A 16 23.86 -2.70 20.13
C LEU A 16 22.53 -3.47 20.17
N PRO A 17 21.51 -2.99 20.88
CA PRO A 17 20.20 -3.59 20.82
C PRO A 17 19.75 -3.54 19.37
N ALA A 18 19.58 -4.71 18.75
CA ALA A 18 18.93 -4.80 17.46
C ALA A 18 17.52 -4.22 17.66
N CYS A 19 17.23 -3.12 16.98
CA CYS A 19 15.88 -2.59 16.98
C CYS A 19 15.01 -3.63 16.27
N ALA A 20 13.97 -4.11 16.94
CA ALA A 20 13.10 -5.15 16.39
C ALA A 20 12.24 -4.56 15.28
N ALA A 21 11.91 -5.37 14.27
CA ALA A 21 10.91 -4.99 13.29
C ALA A 21 9.56 -4.75 13.99
N GLN A 22 8.82 -3.75 13.54
CA GLN A 22 7.53 -3.35 14.13
C GLN A 22 6.46 -3.36 13.06
N ALA A 23 5.36 -4.07 13.33
CA ALA A 23 4.18 -4.05 12.48
C ALA A 23 3.31 -2.87 12.91
N GLU A 24 2.95 -2.02 11.96
CA GLU A 24 2.04 -0.90 12.16
C GLU A 24 0.86 -1.03 11.20
N ARG A 25 -0.33 -0.69 11.68
CA ARG A 25 -1.59 -0.79 10.93
C ARG A 25 -2.16 0.61 10.69
N PHE A 26 -2.22 1.01 9.43
CA PHE A 26 -2.85 2.26 9.02
C PHE A 26 -4.30 1.97 8.67
N GLN A 27 -5.24 2.56 9.41
CA GLN A 27 -6.67 2.29 9.26
C GLN A 27 -7.43 3.57 8.97
N PHE A 28 -8.40 3.49 8.08
CA PHE A 28 -9.21 4.60 7.64
C PHE A 28 -10.68 4.39 7.97
N GLY A 29 -11.39 5.50 8.11
CA GLY A 29 -12.84 5.57 8.31
C GLY A 29 -13.20 6.37 9.55
N SER A 30 -14.46 6.78 9.64
CA SER A 30 -15.01 7.61 10.73
C SER A 30 -14.20 8.89 11.02
N ASN A 31 -13.51 9.43 10.01
CA ASN A 31 -12.53 10.52 10.12
C ASN A 31 -11.42 10.25 11.15
N ALA A 32 -10.99 8.99 11.30
CA ALA A 32 -9.96 8.59 12.27
C ALA A 32 -8.66 9.39 12.12
N ASN A 33 -8.30 9.78 10.89
CA ASN A 33 -7.03 10.43 10.59
C ASN A 33 -7.16 11.93 10.26
N GLY A 34 -8.39 12.45 10.18
CA GLY A 34 -8.64 13.85 9.86
C GLY A 34 -8.20 14.26 8.46
N VAL A 35 -8.17 13.31 7.51
CA VAL A 35 -7.67 13.56 6.13
C VAL A 35 -8.74 14.13 5.20
N SER A 36 -10.02 14.05 5.57
CA SER A 36 -11.16 14.50 4.77
C SER A 36 -11.01 15.94 4.28
N GLY A 37 -11.18 16.16 2.97
CA GLY A 37 -11.07 17.45 2.31
C GLY A 37 -9.65 17.86 1.92
N LEU A 38 -8.64 17.04 2.21
CA LEU A 38 -7.25 17.27 1.80
C LEU A 38 -6.95 16.57 0.48
N THR A 39 -6.09 17.16 -0.35
CA THR A 39 -5.53 16.54 -1.57
C THR A 39 -4.29 15.71 -1.26
N THR A 40 -3.62 15.99 -0.14
CA THR A 40 -2.43 15.30 0.37
C THR A 40 -2.50 15.24 1.89
N ALA A 41 -2.06 14.15 2.49
CA ALA A 41 -2.08 13.98 3.94
C ALA A 41 -0.89 13.17 4.43
N THR A 42 -0.61 13.25 5.72
CA THR A 42 0.34 12.37 6.41
C THR A 42 -0.39 11.70 7.56
N VAL A 43 -0.29 10.38 7.65
CA VAL A 43 -0.83 9.56 8.73
C VAL A 43 0.33 8.93 9.46
N THR A 44 0.34 8.97 10.79
CA THR A 44 1.42 8.43 11.61
C THR A 44 0.87 7.33 12.51
N GLU A 45 1.49 6.16 12.46
CA GLU A 45 1.20 5.01 13.31
C GLU A 45 2.51 4.50 13.92
N GLY A 46 2.57 4.48 15.24
CA GLY A 46 3.81 4.18 15.96
C GLY A 46 4.96 5.11 15.54
N PRO A 47 6.13 4.57 15.12
CA PRO A 47 7.25 5.36 14.62
C PRO A 47 7.18 5.66 13.12
N ALA A 48 6.22 5.08 12.38
CA ALA A 48 6.16 5.16 10.93
C ALA A 48 5.16 6.24 10.48
N THR A 49 5.49 6.91 9.37
CA THR A 49 4.63 7.89 8.73
C THR A 49 4.34 7.46 7.30
N MET A 50 3.06 7.41 6.95
CA MET A 50 2.58 7.25 5.59
C MET A 50 2.17 8.60 5.01
N THR A 51 2.72 8.95 3.84
CA THR A 51 2.27 10.12 3.06
C THR A 51 1.30 9.66 1.99
N LEU A 52 0.18 10.37 1.84
CA LEU A 52 -0.89 10.10 0.88
C LEU A 52 -1.06 11.29 -0.07
N ALA A 53 -1.41 11.01 -1.32
CA ALA A 53 -1.91 12.01 -2.27
C ALA A 53 -3.09 11.45 -3.09
N ALA A 54 -4.14 12.25 -3.24
CA ALA A 54 -5.32 11.93 -4.02
C ALA A 54 -5.13 12.31 -5.50
N ALA A 55 -5.68 11.48 -6.38
CA ALA A 55 -5.74 11.72 -7.81
C ALA A 55 -7.14 11.33 -8.36
N PRO A 56 -7.62 11.99 -9.42
CA PRO A 56 -6.92 12.99 -10.24
C PRO A 56 -6.73 14.35 -9.54
N TYR A 57 -5.93 15.25 -10.15
CA TYR A 57 -5.62 16.55 -9.56
C TYR A 57 -6.89 17.34 -9.22
N GLY A 58 -7.02 17.72 -7.94
CA GLY A 58 -8.20 18.41 -7.42
C GLY A 58 -9.20 17.49 -6.69
N ALA A 59 -9.02 16.17 -6.77
CA ALA A 59 -9.71 15.22 -5.91
C ALA A 59 -9.26 15.41 -4.46
N VAL A 60 -10.17 15.19 -3.52
CA VAL A 60 -9.88 15.25 -2.09
C VAL A 60 -10.28 13.95 -1.41
N PHE A 61 -9.57 13.59 -0.35
CA PHE A 61 -9.93 12.48 0.51
C PHE A 61 -11.30 12.68 1.13
N ASN A 62 -12.05 11.59 1.32
CA ASN A 62 -13.22 11.55 2.17
C ASN A 62 -13.19 10.29 3.04
N GLU A 63 -13.02 10.50 4.34
CA GLU A 63 -12.95 9.46 5.37
C GLU A 63 -14.21 9.49 6.27
N ALA A 64 -15.29 10.16 5.85
CA ALA A 64 -16.46 10.35 6.71
C ALA A 64 -17.24 9.04 6.96
N SER A 65 -17.13 8.07 6.05
CA SER A 65 -17.76 6.75 6.18
C SER A 65 -17.04 5.91 7.22
N SER A 66 -17.76 5.08 7.97
CA SER A 66 -17.14 4.11 8.90
C SER A 66 -16.36 3.01 8.18
N SER A 67 -16.60 2.82 6.89
CA SER A 67 -16.09 1.69 6.11
C SER A 67 -14.82 2.02 5.32
N GLY A 68 -14.10 3.11 5.62
CA GLY A 68 -12.81 3.39 5.00
C GLY A 68 -12.68 4.75 4.32
N LEU A 69 -11.57 4.91 3.60
CA LEU A 69 -11.21 6.06 2.80
C LEU A 69 -11.81 5.94 1.39
N GLY A 70 -12.42 7.02 0.91
CA GLY A 70 -12.76 7.23 -0.50
C GLY A 70 -12.24 8.57 -1.00
N LEU A 71 -12.65 8.94 -2.20
CA LEU A 71 -12.32 10.20 -2.85
C LEU A 71 -13.59 10.98 -3.21
N ASN A 72 -13.41 12.28 -3.46
CA ASN A 72 -14.46 13.16 -3.95
C ASN A 72 -13.87 14.03 -5.06
N SER A 73 -14.22 13.71 -6.29
CA SER A 73 -13.74 14.41 -7.48
C SER A 73 -14.74 15.43 -8.04
N ARG A 74 -15.92 15.56 -7.42
CA ARG A 74 -17.01 16.44 -7.92
C ARG A 74 -16.67 17.93 -8.01
N ALA A 75 -15.63 18.38 -7.30
CA ALA A 75 -15.15 19.76 -7.39
C ALA A 75 -14.31 20.02 -8.66
N ILE A 76 -13.86 18.97 -9.35
CA ILE A 76 -13.06 19.06 -10.56
C ILE A 76 -13.96 19.44 -11.74
N ALA A 77 -13.60 20.51 -12.45
CA ALA A 77 -14.42 21.02 -13.55
C ALA A 77 -14.54 19.99 -14.69
N GLY A 78 -15.77 19.65 -15.05
CA GLY A 78 -16.07 18.71 -16.15
C GLY A 78 -15.97 17.23 -15.78
N VAL A 79 -15.59 16.90 -14.55
CA VAL A 79 -15.68 15.54 -14.01
C VAL A 79 -17.09 15.30 -13.49
N THR A 80 -17.62 14.11 -13.75
CA THR A 80 -18.82 13.59 -13.08
C THR A 80 -18.39 12.40 -12.24
N ASP A 81 -18.86 12.37 -11.01
CA ASP A 81 -18.56 11.34 -10.02
C ASP A 81 -19.89 11.05 -9.30
N ASN A 82 -20.28 9.78 -9.31
CA ASN A 82 -21.58 9.32 -8.81
C ASN A 82 -21.56 9.14 -7.29
N SER A 83 -20.36 9.06 -6.71
CA SER A 83 -20.13 8.97 -5.28
C SER A 83 -19.38 10.23 -4.80
N ASN A 84 -19.09 10.26 -3.51
CA ASN A 84 -18.16 11.24 -2.96
C ASN A 84 -17.43 10.76 -1.73
N ASP A 85 -17.63 9.50 -1.36
CA ASP A 85 -17.06 8.83 -0.19
C ASP A 85 -16.49 7.47 -0.56
N LYS A 86 -16.20 7.26 -1.85
CA LYS A 86 -15.66 6.03 -2.44
C LYS A 86 -14.69 6.37 -3.56
N PHE A 87 -13.94 5.39 -4.02
CA PHE A 87 -13.25 5.42 -5.28
C PHE A 87 -14.22 5.01 -6.39
N ASP A 88 -14.22 5.72 -7.51
CA ASP A 88 -15.11 5.45 -8.65
C ASP A 88 -14.37 5.57 -10.00
N VAL A 89 -14.98 5.05 -11.07
CA VAL A 89 -14.61 5.40 -12.44
C VAL A 89 -15.32 6.70 -12.78
N LEU A 90 -14.52 7.70 -13.17
CA LEU A 90 -15.02 9.02 -13.44
C LEU A 90 -15.78 9.07 -14.77
N GLY A 91 -16.77 9.97 -14.82
CA GLY A 91 -17.49 10.38 -16.01
C GLY A 91 -17.08 11.77 -16.52
N GLY A 92 -17.72 12.22 -17.59
CA GLY A 92 -17.50 13.54 -18.16
C GLY A 92 -16.18 13.63 -18.94
N ALA A 93 -15.38 14.66 -18.68
CA ALA A 93 -14.11 14.88 -19.38
C ALA A 93 -13.01 13.86 -19.00
N ALA A 94 -13.13 13.23 -17.85
CA ALA A 94 -12.26 12.15 -17.37
C ALA A 94 -12.93 10.77 -17.53
N ALA A 95 -13.84 10.62 -18.49
CA ALA A 95 -14.62 9.40 -18.67
C ALA A 95 -13.72 8.16 -18.81
N GLY A 96 -13.90 7.18 -17.92
CA GLY A 96 -13.13 5.94 -17.91
C GLY A 96 -11.81 6.02 -17.11
N GLU A 97 -11.46 7.17 -16.55
CA GLU A 97 -10.33 7.29 -15.62
C GLU A 97 -10.76 6.86 -14.22
N GLY A 98 -10.03 5.93 -13.62
CA GLY A 98 -10.25 5.54 -12.23
C GLY A 98 -9.63 6.53 -11.27
N GLU A 99 -10.33 6.83 -10.17
CA GLU A 99 -9.72 7.54 -9.06
C GLU A 99 -8.59 6.73 -8.42
N SER A 100 -7.59 7.42 -7.87
CA SER A 100 -6.43 6.75 -7.28
C SER A 100 -5.86 7.50 -6.09
N ILE A 101 -5.16 6.76 -5.24
CA ILE A 101 -4.26 7.33 -4.23
C ILE A 101 -2.84 6.87 -4.51
N THR A 102 -1.90 7.78 -4.29
CA THR A 102 -0.49 7.40 -4.15
C THR A 102 -0.12 7.42 -2.68
N PHE A 103 0.70 6.48 -2.24
CA PHE A 103 1.21 6.47 -0.89
C PHE A 103 2.68 6.06 -0.81
N SER A 104 3.35 6.48 0.25
CA SER A 104 4.76 6.15 0.54
C SER A 104 5.00 6.18 2.05
N PHE A 105 6.05 5.48 2.49
CA PHE A 105 6.44 5.45 3.90
C PHE A 105 7.77 6.16 4.14
N ASP A 106 7.96 6.71 5.33
CA ASP A 106 9.21 7.36 5.74
C ASP A 106 10.32 6.37 6.19
N GLN A 107 9.99 5.09 6.29
CA GLN A 107 10.90 4.00 6.67
C GLN A 107 10.83 2.86 5.66
N PRO A 108 11.89 2.04 5.50
CA PRO A 108 11.83 0.83 4.68
C PRO A 108 11.06 -0.30 5.40
N GLY A 109 10.52 -1.23 4.64
CA GLY A 109 9.70 -2.31 5.21
C GLY A 109 9.14 -3.26 4.16
N TYR A 110 8.07 -3.94 4.54
CA TYR A 110 7.23 -4.73 3.64
C TYR A 110 5.75 -4.63 4.02
N ILE A 111 4.88 -4.53 3.03
CA ILE A 111 3.42 -4.57 3.22
C ILE A 111 3.02 -6.02 3.48
N THR A 112 2.26 -6.25 4.55
CA THR A 112 1.77 -7.58 4.99
C THR A 112 0.28 -7.76 4.77
N MET A 113 -0.48 -6.67 4.65
CA MET A 113 -1.94 -6.72 4.47
C MET A 113 -2.47 -5.51 3.71
N LEU A 114 -3.52 -5.70 2.91
CA LEU A 114 -4.38 -4.65 2.35
C LEU A 114 -5.84 -4.98 2.68
N ASP A 115 -6.62 -3.95 3.03
CA ASP A 115 -7.97 -4.05 3.59
C ASP A 115 -8.89 -3.11 2.80
N PHE A 116 -9.97 -3.65 2.24
CA PHE A 116 -10.88 -2.97 1.32
C PHE A 116 -12.34 -3.15 1.75
N ASP A 117 -13.17 -2.12 1.50
CA ASP A 117 -14.63 -2.25 1.57
C ASP A 117 -15.18 -2.11 0.15
N GLY A 118 -15.56 -3.23 -0.45
CA GLY A 118 -16.30 -3.21 -1.71
C GLY A 118 -15.47 -3.44 -2.96
N VAL A 119 -14.40 -4.25 -2.87
CA VAL A 119 -13.96 -5.00 -4.05
C VAL A 119 -15.01 -6.07 -4.26
N LYS A 120 -15.84 -5.95 -5.30
CA LYS A 120 -17.08 -6.73 -5.42
C LYS A 120 -17.06 -7.63 -6.63
N ASP A 121 -17.31 -8.89 -6.38
CA ASP A 121 -17.56 -9.87 -7.43
C ASP A 121 -18.85 -9.59 -8.22
N GLU A 122 -19.89 -9.01 -7.60
CA GLU A 122 -21.17 -8.77 -8.27
C GLU A 122 -21.16 -7.66 -9.32
N SER A 123 -20.22 -6.73 -9.22
CA SER A 123 -20.06 -5.59 -10.12
C SER A 123 -18.70 -5.58 -10.82
N PHE A 124 -17.88 -6.61 -10.57
CA PHE A 124 -16.51 -6.74 -11.10
C PHE A 124 -15.60 -5.53 -10.78
N GLU A 125 -15.79 -4.94 -9.59
CA GLU A 125 -15.01 -3.81 -9.09
C GLU A 125 -13.68 -4.33 -8.53
N PHE A 126 -12.58 -3.66 -8.85
CA PHE A 126 -11.24 -4.11 -8.44
C PHE A 126 -10.26 -2.94 -8.30
N PHE A 127 -9.08 -3.22 -7.72
CA PHE A 127 -7.99 -2.25 -7.65
C PHE A 127 -6.75 -2.71 -8.40
N TYR A 128 -6.10 -1.77 -9.08
CA TYR A 128 -4.69 -1.90 -9.42
C TYR A 128 -3.81 -1.41 -8.29
N LEU A 129 -2.85 -2.23 -7.87
CA LEU A 129 -1.72 -1.81 -7.06
C LEU A 129 -0.47 -1.76 -7.95
N THR A 130 0.01 -0.55 -8.24
CA THR A 130 1.35 -0.36 -8.83
C THR A 130 2.37 -0.27 -7.70
N ILE A 131 3.29 -1.23 -7.64
CA ILE A 131 4.34 -1.29 -6.62
C ILE A 131 5.61 -0.54 -7.08
N PRO A 132 6.52 -0.19 -6.15
CA PRO A 132 7.84 0.32 -6.50
C PRO A 132 8.56 -0.60 -7.49
N GLY A 133 9.03 -0.03 -8.60
CA GLY A 133 9.59 -0.80 -9.72
C GLY A 133 8.65 -0.99 -10.91
N GLY A 134 7.36 -0.63 -10.76
CA GLY A 134 6.40 -0.53 -11.86
C GLY A 134 5.64 -1.81 -12.19
N GLU A 135 5.79 -2.86 -11.39
CA GLU A 135 4.90 -4.02 -11.46
C GLU A 135 3.49 -3.62 -10.99
N VAL A 136 2.47 -4.17 -11.66
CA VAL A 136 1.06 -3.86 -11.41
C VAL A 136 0.34 -5.15 -11.03
N TRP A 137 -0.40 -5.13 -9.93
CA TRP A 137 -1.25 -6.24 -9.47
C TRP A 137 -2.71 -5.84 -9.59
N SER A 138 -3.54 -6.77 -10.08
CA SER A 138 -4.99 -6.55 -10.21
C SER A 138 -5.68 -7.36 -9.11
N ILE A 139 -6.25 -6.67 -8.14
CA ILE A 139 -6.75 -7.23 -6.88
C ILE A 139 -8.27 -7.36 -6.99
N PHE A 140 -8.75 -8.58 -7.14
CA PHE A 140 -10.17 -8.93 -7.25
C PHE A 140 -10.65 -9.66 -6.00
N ASP A 141 -11.95 -9.55 -5.74
CA ASP A 141 -12.66 -10.44 -4.82
C ASP A 141 -12.48 -11.89 -5.27
N SER A 142 -12.17 -12.82 -4.35
CA SER A 142 -12.06 -14.25 -4.71
C SER A 142 -13.37 -14.86 -5.20
N GLN A 143 -14.51 -14.31 -4.81
CA GLN A 143 -15.81 -14.77 -5.27
C GLN A 143 -16.07 -14.45 -6.74
N ILE A 144 -15.20 -13.68 -7.42
CA ILE A 144 -15.26 -13.49 -8.88
C ILE A 144 -15.28 -14.82 -9.65
N GLY A 145 -14.67 -15.87 -9.10
CA GLY A 145 -14.70 -17.22 -9.68
C GLY A 145 -16.06 -17.90 -9.63
N LEU A 146 -17.02 -17.37 -8.88
CA LEU A 146 -18.43 -17.79 -8.91
C LEU A 146 -19.23 -17.04 -9.98
N ARG A 147 -18.69 -15.93 -10.49
CA ARG A 147 -19.35 -15.02 -11.43
C ARG A 147 -18.87 -15.20 -12.86
N LEU A 148 -17.68 -15.76 -13.04
CA LEU A 148 -17.10 -16.11 -14.34
C LEU A 148 -17.08 -17.62 -14.57
N LYS A 149 -17.19 -18.04 -15.84
CA LYS A 149 -17.03 -19.44 -16.26
C LYS A 149 -15.57 -19.87 -16.19
N ASP A 150 -14.66 -18.98 -16.56
CA ASP A 150 -13.22 -19.20 -16.45
C ASP A 150 -12.52 -17.93 -15.94
N ILE A 151 -11.95 -18.00 -14.74
CA ILE A 151 -11.13 -16.93 -14.16
C ILE A 151 -9.80 -16.74 -14.89
N GLY A 152 -9.34 -17.76 -15.63
CA GLY A 152 -8.12 -17.68 -16.44
C GLY A 152 -8.26 -16.75 -17.65
N GLU A 153 -9.48 -16.33 -17.97
CA GLU A 153 -9.76 -15.35 -19.03
C GLU A 153 -9.73 -13.89 -18.55
N ILE A 154 -9.51 -13.64 -17.25
CA ILE A 154 -9.32 -12.28 -16.75
C ILE A 154 -8.07 -11.70 -17.40
N ALA A 155 -8.27 -10.72 -18.27
CA ALA A 155 -7.24 -10.10 -19.10
C ALA A 155 -6.51 -8.96 -18.36
N GLU A 156 -6.15 -9.19 -17.11
CA GLU A 156 -5.53 -8.20 -16.23
C GLU A 156 -4.13 -8.63 -15.77
N PRO A 157 -3.21 -7.68 -15.50
CA PRO A 157 -1.87 -8.00 -15.05
C PRO A 157 -1.86 -8.57 -13.63
N ASN A 158 -1.09 -9.65 -13.42
CA ASN A 158 -0.82 -10.27 -12.12
C ASN A 158 -2.06 -10.37 -11.22
N VAL A 159 -3.11 -11.02 -11.73
CA VAL A 159 -4.38 -11.21 -11.02
C VAL A 159 -4.14 -11.84 -9.65
N THR A 160 -4.58 -11.15 -8.61
CA THR A 160 -4.52 -11.56 -7.22
C THR A 160 -5.93 -11.58 -6.67
N LEU A 161 -6.30 -12.66 -5.98
CA LEU A 161 -7.63 -12.82 -5.41
C LEU A 161 -7.58 -12.60 -3.90
N LEU A 162 -8.48 -11.77 -3.38
CA LEU A 162 -8.67 -11.50 -1.95
C LEU A 162 -9.06 -12.79 -1.23
N THR A 163 -8.49 -13.06 -0.06
CA THR A 163 -8.73 -14.32 0.64
C THR A 163 -9.70 -14.08 1.78
N GLU A 164 -10.89 -14.69 1.70
CA GLU A 164 -11.87 -14.61 2.78
C GLU A 164 -11.40 -15.39 4.03
N ALA A 165 -10.96 -14.67 5.07
CA ALA A 165 -10.56 -15.27 6.35
C ALA A 165 -11.76 -15.44 7.30
N GLY A 166 -12.73 -16.29 6.91
CA GLY A 166 -13.80 -16.78 7.81
C GLY A 166 -15.02 -15.87 7.99
N ALA A 167 -14.95 -14.61 7.57
CA ALA A 167 -16.07 -13.75 7.22
C ALA A 167 -15.84 -13.21 5.80
N ALA A 168 -16.90 -12.73 5.13
CA ALA A 168 -16.79 -12.05 3.84
C ALA A 168 -16.19 -10.65 4.06
N ASP A 169 -14.90 -10.63 4.40
CA ASP A 169 -14.08 -9.42 4.44
C ASP A 169 -13.15 -9.45 3.22
N ASP A 170 -13.11 -8.32 2.50
CA ASP A 170 -12.38 -8.13 1.25
C ASP A 170 -10.89 -7.85 1.53
N ASP A 171 -10.26 -8.75 2.28
CA ASP A 171 -8.89 -8.58 2.78
C ASP A 171 -7.86 -9.39 1.97
N LEU A 172 -6.66 -8.83 1.82
CA LEU A 172 -5.49 -9.51 1.29
C LEU A 172 -4.43 -9.65 2.38
N PHE A 173 -4.21 -10.88 2.84
CA PHE A 173 -3.23 -11.22 3.89
C PHE A 173 -1.96 -11.86 3.33
N ASP A 174 -1.00 -12.11 4.22
CA ASP A 174 0.24 -12.83 3.96
C ASP A 174 1.06 -12.22 2.79
N LEU A 175 0.92 -10.91 2.60
CA LEU A 175 1.69 -10.17 1.62
C LEU A 175 3.15 -10.04 2.06
N HIS A 176 4.03 -9.93 1.07
CA HIS A 176 5.44 -9.65 1.28
C HIS A 176 5.99 -8.72 0.21
N ILE A 177 5.41 -7.52 0.11
CA ILE A 177 5.80 -6.51 -0.89
C ILE A 177 6.86 -5.60 -0.27
N PRO A 178 8.16 -5.76 -0.60
CA PRO A 178 9.22 -4.96 0.00
C PRO A 178 9.21 -3.53 -0.54
N PHE A 179 9.65 -2.58 0.28
CA PHE A 179 9.87 -1.20 -0.13
C PHE A 179 11.00 -0.52 0.65
N GLN A 180 11.57 0.50 0.01
CA GLN A 180 12.43 1.49 0.64
C GLN A 180 11.63 2.73 1.06
N ALA A 181 12.20 3.50 1.99
CA ALA A 181 11.62 4.78 2.39
C ALA A 181 11.48 5.72 1.17
N GLY A 182 10.31 6.35 1.05
CA GLY A 182 9.98 7.29 -0.03
C GLY A 182 9.62 6.64 -1.37
N GLU A 183 9.66 5.31 -1.48
CA GLU A 183 9.11 4.64 -2.66
C GLU A 183 7.59 4.78 -2.70
N VAL A 184 7.06 5.02 -3.90
CA VAL A 184 5.66 5.37 -4.12
C VAL A 184 4.92 4.18 -4.68
N PHE A 185 3.80 3.87 -4.03
CA PHE A 185 2.77 2.97 -4.48
C PHE A 185 1.62 3.77 -5.09
N THR A 186 0.91 3.19 -6.05
CA THR A 186 -0.35 3.73 -6.55
C THR A 186 -1.44 2.67 -6.41
N LEU A 187 -2.52 3.01 -5.72
CA LEU A 187 -3.73 2.22 -5.64
C LEU A 187 -4.81 2.92 -6.47
N GLN A 188 -5.27 2.27 -7.55
CA GLN A 188 -6.21 2.85 -8.50
C GLN A 188 -7.43 1.95 -8.66
N TYR A 189 -8.62 2.54 -8.59
CA TYR A 189 -9.87 1.82 -8.81
C TYR A 189 -10.11 1.55 -10.30
N SER A 190 -10.74 0.42 -10.59
CA SER A 190 -11.21 0.08 -11.93
C SER A 190 -12.39 -0.90 -11.88
N GLU A 191 -13.01 -1.09 -13.04
CA GLU A 191 -14.11 -2.02 -13.24
C GLU A 191 -13.77 -2.94 -14.40
N TYR A 192 -13.94 -4.24 -14.19
CA TYR A 192 -13.66 -5.24 -15.21
C TYR A 192 -14.95 -5.56 -15.97
N PHE A 193 -14.89 -5.49 -17.30
CA PHE A 193 -16.04 -5.71 -18.18
C PHE A 193 -15.84 -6.97 -19.04
N PRO A 194 -15.99 -8.17 -18.47
CA PRO A 194 -15.86 -9.42 -19.22
C PRO A 194 -16.99 -9.54 -20.25
N ASP A 195 -16.70 -10.21 -21.35
CA ASP A 195 -17.73 -10.60 -22.32
C ASP A 195 -18.83 -11.40 -21.62
N ALA A 196 -20.09 -11.06 -21.90
CA ALA A 196 -21.24 -11.71 -21.28
C ALA A 196 -21.30 -13.24 -21.51
N SER A 197 -20.63 -13.74 -22.55
CA SER A 197 -20.47 -15.16 -22.79
C SER A 197 -19.60 -15.87 -21.73
N ASN A 198 -18.70 -15.15 -21.06
CA ASN A 198 -17.87 -15.66 -19.96
C ASN A 198 -18.58 -15.57 -18.59
N TRP A 199 -19.76 -14.97 -18.49
CA TRP A 199 -20.50 -14.95 -17.22
C TRP A 199 -21.01 -16.35 -16.86
N ALA A 200 -20.98 -16.67 -15.57
CA ALA A 200 -21.61 -17.86 -15.03
C ALA A 200 -23.11 -17.90 -15.38
N ASP A 201 -23.66 -19.09 -15.59
CA ASP A 201 -25.04 -19.23 -16.03
C ASP A 201 -26.03 -18.61 -15.03
N GLY A 202 -26.86 -17.68 -15.51
CA GLY A 202 -27.84 -16.98 -14.69
C GLY A 202 -27.28 -15.80 -13.89
N PHE A 203 -25.99 -15.50 -13.99
CA PHE A 203 -25.41 -14.29 -13.43
C PHE A 203 -25.76 -13.05 -14.27
N THR A 204 -25.96 -11.92 -13.60
CA THR A 204 -26.09 -10.60 -14.23
C THR A 204 -25.40 -9.61 -13.30
N PRO A 205 -24.37 -8.89 -13.77
CA PRO A 205 -23.64 -7.98 -12.91
C PRO A 205 -24.51 -6.81 -12.46
N PHE A 206 -24.27 -6.35 -11.26
CA PHE A 206 -24.82 -5.10 -10.76
C PHE A 206 -24.06 -3.91 -11.37
N GLU A 207 -24.67 -2.73 -11.28
CA GLU A 207 -23.96 -1.49 -11.57
C GLU A 207 -22.88 -1.27 -10.51
N GLY A 208 -21.68 -0.88 -10.95
CA GLY A 208 -20.60 -0.44 -10.07
C GLY A 208 -21.09 0.68 -9.16
N ASN A 209 -20.64 0.68 -7.91
CA ASN A 209 -21.02 1.70 -6.94
C ASN A 209 -19.86 2.24 -6.13
N GLY A 210 -18.64 1.95 -6.57
CA GLY A 210 -17.38 2.33 -5.96
C GLY A 210 -17.00 1.47 -4.76
N SER A 211 -15.70 1.47 -4.48
CA SER A 211 -15.06 0.78 -3.35
C SER A 211 -14.38 1.78 -2.42
N LYS A 212 -14.06 1.36 -1.19
CA LYS A 212 -13.22 2.13 -0.26
C LYS A 212 -11.95 1.37 0.09
N PHE A 213 -10.94 2.12 0.52
CA PHE A 213 -9.72 1.59 1.09
C PHE A 213 -9.79 1.69 2.61
N GLN A 214 -9.92 0.56 3.29
CA GLN A 214 -10.04 0.51 4.76
C GLN A 214 -8.67 0.62 5.43
N GLY A 215 -7.61 0.13 4.80
CA GLY A 215 -6.26 0.33 5.31
C GLY A 215 -5.25 -0.69 4.85
N LEU A 216 -4.11 -0.69 5.53
CA LEU A 216 -3.04 -1.65 5.30
C LEU A 216 -2.30 -1.95 6.59
N GLU A 217 -1.54 -3.05 6.57
CA GLU A 217 -0.51 -3.34 7.56
C GLU A 217 0.85 -3.41 6.87
N ALA A 218 1.87 -2.84 7.52
CA ALA A 218 3.25 -2.93 7.08
C ALA A 218 4.17 -3.23 8.25
N THR A 219 5.18 -4.06 8.02
CA THR A 219 6.27 -4.28 8.97
C THR A 219 7.48 -3.46 8.58
N PHE A 220 7.87 -2.55 9.46
CA PHE A 220 8.99 -1.64 9.26
C PHE A 220 10.29 -2.24 9.80
N VAL A 221 11.35 -2.08 9.01
CA VAL A 221 12.69 -2.50 9.38
C VAL A 221 13.46 -1.26 9.83
N PRO A 222 13.91 -1.20 11.09
CA PRO A 222 14.67 -0.06 11.56
C PRO A 222 15.92 0.14 10.70
N GLU A 223 16.20 1.39 10.32
CA GLU A 223 17.45 1.68 9.63
C GLU A 223 18.62 1.15 10.49
N PRO A 224 19.63 0.51 9.88
CA PRO A 224 20.83 0.15 10.60
C PRO A 224 21.45 1.45 11.11
N THR A 225 21.24 1.72 12.40
CA THR A 225 21.65 2.98 13.04
C THR A 225 23.08 3.28 12.61
N ALA A 226 23.30 4.49 12.07
CA ALA A 226 24.57 4.99 11.56
C ALA A 226 25.77 4.81 12.55
N GLY A 227 25.50 4.43 13.80
CA GLY A 227 26.47 3.93 14.76
C GLY A 227 27.35 2.79 14.24
N LEU A 228 26.85 1.89 13.37
CA LEU A 228 27.69 0.83 12.80
C LEU A 228 28.75 1.39 11.83
N LEU A 229 28.38 2.39 11.01
CA LEU A 229 29.31 3.08 10.11
C LEU A 229 30.29 3.98 10.86
N GLY A 230 29.83 4.65 11.93
CA GLY A 230 30.69 5.46 12.81
C GLY A 230 31.78 4.64 13.50
N LEU A 231 31.47 3.41 13.94
CA LEU A 231 32.44 2.51 14.57
C LEU A 231 33.47 1.96 13.58
N ILE A 232 33.08 1.69 12.32
CA ILE A 232 34.03 1.34 11.26
C ILE A 232 34.95 2.55 10.99
N GLY A 233 34.42 3.76 10.86
CA GLY A 233 35.23 4.97 10.68
C GLY A 233 36.28 5.18 11.78
N LEU A 234 35.90 4.96 13.04
CA LEU A 234 36.82 5.07 14.19
C LEU A 234 37.88 3.95 14.22
N ALA A 235 37.52 2.72 13.86
CA ALA A 235 38.46 1.60 13.78
C ALA A 235 39.53 1.82 12.70
N TRP A 236 39.16 2.40 11.56
CA TRP A 236 40.10 2.75 10.49
C TRP A 236 40.97 3.95 10.83
N GLY A 237 40.40 4.99 11.47
CA GLY A 237 41.15 6.15 11.96
C GLY A 237 42.23 5.77 12.98
N ALA A 238 41.90 4.86 13.92
CA ALA A 238 42.86 4.35 14.90
C ALA A 238 43.97 3.49 14.27
N LEU A 239 43.68 2.76 13.20
CA LEU A 239 44.70 2.00 12.45
C LEU A 239 45.65 2.91 11.66
N ALA A 240 45.13 4.00 11.10
CA ALA A 240 45.91 4.96 10.32
C ALA A 240 46.88 5.79 11.20
N MET A 241 46.47 6.18 12.41
CA MET A 241 47.32 6.94 13.34
C MET A 241 48.47 6.12 13.95
N ARG A 242 48.44 4.79 13.85
CA ARG A 242 49.50 3.92 14.39
C ARG A 242 50.69 3.72 13.43
N ARG A 243 50.68 4.36 12.26
CA ARG A 243 51.72 4.25 11.21
C ARG A 243 52.58 5.52 11.05
N VAL A 244 52.46 6.51 11.94
CA VAL A 244 53.35 7.68 12.03
C VAL A 244 54.15 7.58 13.32
#